data_AF-A0A7S2L5A1-F1
#
_entry.id   AF-A0A7S2L5A1-F1
#
_cell.length_a   1.000
_cell.length_b   1.000
_cell.length_c   1.000
_cell.angle_alpha   90.00
_cell.angle_beta   90.00
_cell.angle_gamma   90.00
#
_symmetry.space_group_name_H-M   'P 1'
#
loop_
_entity.id
_entity.type
_entity.pdbx_description
1 polymer ?
#
loop_
_entity_poly.entity_id
_entity_poly.type
_entity_poly.pdbx_seq_one_letter_code
_entity_poly.pdbx_strand_id
1 'polypeptide(L)'
;MNNAAALYFKEEFGQSTESAAAIASIFGWMNLFARGIGGFMSDKMSNKMGMKGRLITQSVLLVLEGIMVLIFARSTNLGVAIFILVLFSTFVQAAEGSSYGIVPYVNPPVTGSIAGIVGAGGNSGAVAFGMCFRELDYKEAFAIMGFFIL
;
A
#
# COMPACT_ATOMS: atom_id res chain seq x y z
N MET A 1 -6.46 -1.61 -5.28
CA MET A 1 -6.82 -0.59 -4.28
C MET A 1 -7.73 0.51 -4.83
N ASN A 2 -7.32 1.26 -5.86
CA ASN A 2 -8.13 2.39 -6.38
C ASN A 2 -9.55 2.00 -6.84
N ASN A 3 -9.72 0.85 -7.50
CA ASN A 3 -11.04 0.35 -7.93
C ASN A 3 -11.91 -0.12 -6.75
N ALA A 4 -11.30 -0.71 -5.72
CA ALA A 4 -12.02 -1.22 -4.55
C ALA A 4 -12.52 -0.09 -3.64
N ALA A 5 -11.73 0.98 -3.47
CA ALA A 5 -12.13 2.17 -2.72
C ALA A 5 -13.30 2.90 -3.40
N ALA A 6 -13.27 3.05 -4.73
CA ALA A 6 -14.35 3.69 -5.48
C ALA A 6 -15.68 2.90 -5.42
N LEU A 7 -15.62 1.56 -5.48
CA LEU A 7 -16.79 0.68 -5.31
C LEU A 7 -17.35 0.75 -3.87
N TYR A 8 -16.48 0.72 -2.86
CA TYR A 8 -16.87 0.84 -1.46
C TYR A 8 -17.60 2.17 -1.16
N PHE A 9 -17.13 3.30 -1.69
CA PHE A 9 -17.81 4.60 -1.50
C PHE A 9 -19.16 4.70 -2.20
N LYS A 10 -19.31 4.01 -3.34
CA LYS A 10 -20.55 3.99 -4.10
C LYS A 10 -21.60 3.09 -3.44
N GLU A 11 -21.20 1.89 -3.03
CA GLU A 11 -22.12 0.85 -2.54
C GLU A 11 -22.50 1.06 -1.07
N GLU A 12 -21.57 1.48 -0.22
CA GLU A 12 -21.80 1.55 1.23
C GLU A 12 -22.34 2.92 1.70
N PHE A 13 -22.13 3.98 0.91
CA PHE A 13 -22.45 5.36 1.31
C PHE A 13 -23.36 6.13 0.35
N GLY A 14 -23.83 5.47 -0.71
CA GLY A 14 -24.78 6.07 -1.65
C GLY A 14 -24.27 7.32 -2.35
N GLN A 15 -22.95 7.52 -2.43
CA GLN A 15 -22.35 8.67 -3.09
C GLN A 15 -22.53 8.60 -4.61
N SER A 16 -22.69 9.76 -5.24
CA SER A 16 -22.79 9.85 -6.69
C SER A 16 -21.49 9.34 -7.32
N THR A 17 -21.60 8.72 -8.51
CA THR A 17 -20.45 8.21 -9.27
C THR A 17 -19.40 9.31 -9.51
N GLU A 18 -19.83 10.56 -9.63
CA GLU A 18 -18.97 11.73 -9.84
C GLU A 18 -18.17 12.09 -8.58
N SER A 19 -18.80 12.12 -7.41
CA SER A 19 -18.10 12.42 -6.14
C SER A 19 -17.16 11.29 -5.74
N ALA A 20 -17.55 10.03 -5.97
CA ALA A 20 -16.68 8.87 -5.76
C ALA A 20 -15.47 8.89 -6.72
N ALA A 21 -15.67 9.28 -7.99
CA ALA A 21 -14.59 9.43 -8.96
C ALA A 21 -13.65 10.60 -8.63
N ALA A 22 -14.19 11.73 -8.15
CA ALA A 22 -13.40 12.88 -7.73
C ALA A 22 -12.49 12.52 -6.55
N ILE A 23 -13.03 11.84 -5.53
CA ILE A 23 -12.25 11.33 -4.40
C ILE A 23 -11.19 10.35 -4.89
N ALA A 24 -11.56 9.36 -5.71
CA ALA A 24 -10.62 8.39 -6.27
C ALA A 24 -9.49 9.03 -7.09
N SER A 25 -9.76 10.16 -7.76
CA SER A 25 -8.72 10.89 -8.49
C SER A 25 -7.72 11.57 -7.54
N ILE A 26 -8.16 12.17 -6.43
CA ILE A 26 -7.28 12.73 -5.38
C ILE A 26 -6.40 11.63 -4.80
N PHE A 27 -6.96 10.43 -4.57
CA PHE A 27 -6.17 9.26 -4.21
C PHE A 27 -5.10 8.95 -5.27
N GLY A 28 -5.46 8.89 -6.55
CA GLY A 28 -4.51 8.68 -7.64
C GLY A 28 -3.39 9.74 -7.74
N TRP A 29 -3.63 10.98 -7.30
CA TRP A 29 -2.59 12.02 -7.23
C TRP A 29 -1.68 11.85 -6.01
N MET A 30 -2.25 11.56 -4.84
CA MET A 30 -1.50 11.25 -3.63
C MET A 30 -0.53 10.08 -3.86
N ASN A 31 -0.90 9.15 -4.74
CA ASN A 31 -0.08 8.03 -5.11
C ASN A 31 1.30 8.42 -5.68
N LEU A 32 1.33 9.43 -6.55
CA LEU A 32 2.56 9.90 -7.17
C LEU A 32 3.53 10.49 -6.13
N PHE A 33 3.00 11.25 -5.17
CA PHE A 33 3.78 11.90 -4.12
C PHE A 33 4.22 10.92 -3.04
N ALA A 34 3.32 10.07 -2.55
CA ALA A 34 3.61 9.10 -1.49
C ALA A 34 4.74 8.15 -1.89
N ARG A 35 4.74 7.69 -3.15
CA ARG A 35 5.81 6.84 -3.69
C ARG A 35 7.15 7.57 -3.75
N GLY A 36 7.15 8.82 -4.21
CA GLY A 36 8.35 9.67 -4.22
C GLY A 36 8.89 9.94 -2.82
N ILE A 37 8.01 10.21 -1.84
CA ILE A 37 8.37 10.44 -0.44
C ILE A 37 8.98 9.19 0.18
N GLY A 38 8.41 8.00 -0.05
CA GLY A 38 8.96 6.75 0.45
C GLY A 38 10.36 6.44 -0.10
N GLY A 39 10.55 6.63 -1.40
CA GLY A 39 11.87 6.52 -2.04
C GLY A 39 12.88 7.52 -1.45
N PHE A 40 12.49 8.79 -1.31
CA PHE A 40 13.33 9.82 -0.72
C PHE A 40 13.69 9.54 0.75
N MET A 41 12.73 9.05 1.56
CA MET A 41 12.98 8.63 2.95
C MET A 41 13.98 7.46 3.00
N SER A 42 13.85 6.48 2.10
CA SER A 42 14.79 5.37 1.97
C SER A 42 16.19 5.88 1.61
N ASP A 43 16.32 6.77 0.62
CA ASP A 43 17.60 7.34 0.19
C ASP A 43 18.26 8.18 1.30
N LYS A 44 17.47 9.01 2.00
CA LYS A 44 17.97 9.84 3.11
C LYS A 44 18.48 8.98 4.26
N MET A 45 17.78 7.91 4.61
CA MET A 45 18.22 6.97 5.64
C MET A 45 19.43 6.15 5.16
N SER A 46 19.50 5.83 3.87
CA SER A 46 20.65 5.21 3.23
C SER A 46 21.91 6.06 3.31
N ASN A 47 21.80 7.39 3.18
CA ASN A 47 22.95 8.28 3.32
C ASN A 47 23.55 8.26 4.74
N LYS A 48 22.75 7.92 5.76
CA LYS A 48 23.19 7.86 7.16
C LYS A 48 23.67 6.45 7.57
N MET A 49 23.04 5.40 7.06
CA MET A 49 23.23 4.02 7.54
C MET A 49 23.50 2.99 6.42
N GLY A 50 23.73 3.44 5.19
CA GLY A 50 23.90 2.57 4.01
C GLY A 50 22.66 1.71 3.74
N MET A 51 22.86 0.49 3.23
CA MET A 51 21.75 -0.44 2.95
C MET A 51 20.89 -0.77 4.16
N LYS A 52 21.46 -0.75 5.38
CA LYS A 52 20.69 -0.92 6.62
C LYS A 52 19.63 0.16 6.75
N GLY A 53 19.92 1.38 6.33
CA GLY A 53 18.96 2.49 6.35
C GLY A 53 17.76 2.26 5.44
N ARG A 54 17.98 1.74 4.22
CA ARG A 54 16.90 1.38 3.29
C ARG A 54 16.00 0.28 3.87
N LEU A 55 16.62 -0.76 4.42
CA LEU A 55 15.90 -1.87 5.04
C LEU A 55 15.09 -1.43 6.27
N ILE A 56 15.65 -0.57 7.12
CA ILE A 56 14.92 -0.01 8.28
C ILE A 56 13.72 0.80 7.82
N THR A 57 13.89 1.68 6.82
CA THR A 57 12.76 2.45 6.27
C THR A 57 11.68 1.52 5.71
N GLN A 58 12.07 0.49 4.95
CA GLN A 58 11.14 -0.51 4.43
C GLN A 58 10.37 -1.22 5.55
N SER A 59 11.08 -1.73 6.57
CA SER A 59 10.47 -2.44 7.69
C SER A 59 9.52 -1.55 8.48
N VAL A 60 9.87 -0.29 8.74
CA VAL A 60 9.00 0.66 9.43
C VAL A 60 7.73 0.92 8.62
N LEU A 61 7.85 1.11 7.30
CA LEU A 61 6.70 1.35 6.44
C LEU A 61 5.75 0.14 6.40
N LEU A 62 6.28 -1.08 6.30
CA LEU A 62 5.49 -2.32 6.34
C LEU A 62 4.78 -2.52 7.69
N VAL A 63 5.47 -2.27 8.80
CA VAL A 63 4.86 -2.39 10.14
C VAL A 63 3.74 -1.37 10.32
N LEU A 64 3.95 -0.12 9.90
CA LEU A 64 2.91 0.91 9.97
C LEU A 64 1.72 0.56 9.08
N GLU A 65 1.96 0.09 7.85
CA GLU A 65 0.92 -0.37 6.94
C GLU A 65 0.09 -1.52 7.56
N GLY A 66 0.76 -2.55 8.09
CA GLY A 66 0.11 -3.71 8.72
C GLY A 66 -0.73 -3.33 9.93
N ILE A 67 -0.24 -2.43 10.80
CA ILE A 67 -1.01 -1.92 11.92
C ILE A 67 -2.23 -1.12 11.43
N MET A 68 -2.06 -0.25 10.43
CA MET A 68 -3.16 0.58 9.92
C MET A 68 -4.29 -0.25 9.30
N VAL A 69 -3.97 -1.34 8.57
CA VAL A 69 -5.01 -2.21 7.99
C VAL A 69 -5.75 -3.02 9.05
N LEU A 70 -5.08 -3.43 10.14
CA LEU A 70 -5.74 -4.08 11.28
C LEU A 70 -6.67 -3.12 12.03
N ILE A 71 -6.28 -1.86 12.17
CA ILE A 71 -7.15 -0.81 12.74
C ILE A 71 -8.34 -0.56 11.81
N PHE A 72 -8.10 -0.49 10.49
CA PHE A 72 -9.14 -0.33 9.49
C PHE A 72 -10.18 -1.46 9.56
N ALA A 73 -9.74 -2.72 9.68
CA ALA A 73 -10.62 -3.89 9.79
C ALA A 73 -11.58 -3.84 10.99
N ARG A 74 -11.27 -3.04 12.02
CA ARG A 74 -12.10 -2.86 13.23
C ARG A 74 -12.86 -1.53 13.26
N SER A 75 -12.69 -0.66 12.27
CA SER A 75 -13.43 0.61 12.23
C SER A 75 -14.89 0.37 11.88
N THR A 76 -15.80 0.95 12.66
CA THR A 76 -17.26 0.88 12.45
C THR A 76 -17.85 2.20 11.97
N ASN A 77 -17.07 3.28 12.00
CA ASN A 77 -17.50 4.61 11.57
C ASN A 77 -16.92 4.92 10.19
N LEU A 78 -17.78 5.31 9.25
CA LEU A 78 -17.39 5.67 7.90
C LEU A 78 -16.26 6.68 7.85
N GLY A 79 -16.45 7.87 8.46
CA GLY A 79 -15.50 8.98 8.29
C GLY A 79 -14.10 8.59 8.77
N VAL A 80 -14.06 7.80 9.85
CA VAL A 80 -12.84 7.23 10.41
C VAL A 80 -12.24 6.17 9.47
N ALA A 81 -13.07 5.31 8.86
CA ALA A 81 -12.62 4.32 7.88
C ALA A 81 -11.99 4.97 6.63
N ILE A 82 -12.60 6.03 6.08
CA ILE A 82 -12.03 6.79 4.95
C ILE A 82 -10.65 7.32 5.31
N PHE A 83 -10.57 7.98 6.46
CA PHE A 83 -9.35 8.61 6.92
C PHE A 83 -8.22 7.59 7.13
N ILE A 84 -8.52 6.44 7.76
CA ILE A 84 -7.54 5.36 7.93
C ILE A 84 -7.14 4.76 6.58
N LEU A 85 -8.07 4.59 5.65
CA LEU A 85 -7.79 4.06 4.30
C LEU A 85 -6.85 5.00 3.50
N VAL A 86 -7.02 6.32 3.63
CA VAL A 86 -6.11 7.33 3.06
C VAL A 86 -4.70 7.18 3.62
N LEU A 87 -4.58 7.08 4.96
CA LEU A 87 -3.29 6.93 5.62
C LEU A 87 -2.61 5.61 5.24
N PHE A 88 -3.36 4.51 5.29
CA PHE A 88 -2.92 3.20 4.84
C PHE A 88 -2.39 3.26 3.40
N SER A 89 -3.17 3.82 2.48
CA SER A 89 -2.76 3.97 1.07
C SER A 89 -1.47 4.77 0.91
N THR A 90 -1.23 5.77 1.75
CA THR A 90 0.02 6.54 1.73
C THR A 90 1.21 5.67 2.14
N PHE A 91 1.06 4.85 3.18
CA PHE A 91 2.12 3.93 3.64
C PHE A 91 2.43 2.82 2.63
N VAL A 92 1.41 2.20 2.04
CA VAL A 92 1.56 1.17 0.98
C VAL A 92 2.46 1.68 -0.14
N GLN A 93 2.26 2.93 -0.54
CA GLN A 93 2.95 3.49 -1.69
C GLN A 93 4.33 4.01 -1.35
N ALA A 94 4.50 4.53 -0.14
CA ALA A 94 5.82 4.79 0.39
C ALA A 94 6.64 3.49 0.49
N ALA A 95 6.04 2.38 0.92
CA ALA A 95 6.67 1.07 1.00
C ALA A 95 7.04 0.53 -0.39
N GLU A 96 6.18 0.72 -1.39
CA GLU A 96 6.49 0.37 -2.79
C GLU A 96 7.67 1.20 -3.32
N GLY A 97 7.68 2.52 -3.09
CA GLY A 97 8.77 3.41 -3.48
C GLY A 97 10.10 3.02 -2.82
N SER A 98 10.07 2.68 -1.54
CA SER A 98 11.22 2.17 -0.80
C SER A 98 11.69 0.80 -1.33
N SER A 99 10.77 -0.09 -1.72
CA SER A 99 11.09 -1.41 -2.30
C SER A 99 11.87 -1.29 -3.60
N TYR A 100 11.40 -0.45 -4.53
CA TYR A 100 12.12 -0.17 -5.78
C TYR A 100 13.42 0.61 -5.56
N GLY A 101 13.56 1.31 -4.42
CA GLY A 101 14.82 1.87 -3.97
C GLY A 101 15.83 0.81 -3.48
N ILE A 102 15.41 -0.40 -3.12
CA ILE A 102 16.29 -1.50 -2.69
C ILE A 102 16.69 -2.39 -3.86
N VAL A 103 15.78 -2.61 -4.82
CA VAL A 103 15.94 -3.52 -5.97
C VAL A 103 17.31 -3.42 -6.69
N PRO A 104 17.82 -2.22 -7.05
CA PRO A 104 19.10 -2.09 -7.77
C PRO A 104 20.31 -2.56 -6.97
N TYR A 105 20.20 -2.65 -5.64
CA TYR A 105 21.28 -3.02 -4.74
C TYR A 105 21.30 -4.53 -4.42
N VAL A 106 20.26 -5.27 -4.80
CA VAL A 106 20.20 -6.72 -4.58
C VAL A 106 21.15 -7.46 -5.51
N ASN A 107 21.10 -7.15 -6.80
CA ASN A 107 22.01 -7.71 -7.80
C ASN A 107 22.22 -6.71 -8.94
N PRO A 108 23.23 -5.81 -8.84
CA PRO A 108 23.38 -4.67 -9.76
C PRO A 108 23.46 -5.07 -11.25
N PRO A 109 24.19 -6.13 -11.65
CA PRO A 109 24.25 -6.60 -13.05
C PRO A 109 22.90 -7.01 -13.67
N VAL A 110 21.92 -7.43 -12.88
CA VAL A 110 20.62 -7.95 -13.37
C VAL A 110 19.43 -7.24 -12.73
N THR A 111 19.59 -5.95 -12.42
CA THR A 111 18.56 -5.11 -11.79
C THR A 111 17.20 -5.21 -12.47
N GLY A 112 17.17 -5.24 -13.82
CA GLY A 112 15.91 -5.36 -14.57
C GLY A 112 15.16 -6.67 -14.30
N SER A 113 15.88 -7.79 -14.19
CA SER A 113 15.29 -9.09 -13.87
C SER A 113 14.77 -9.12 -12.42
N ILE A 114 15.51 -8.55 -11.47
CA ILE A 114 15.06 -8.43 -10.08
C ILE A 114 13.80 -7.56 -9.98
N ALA A 115 13.78 -6.41 -10.67
CA ALA A 115 12.61 -5.54 -10.74
C ALA A 115 11.39 -6.26 -11.34
N GLY A 116 11.61 -7.10 -12.35
CA GLY A 116 10.58 -7.94 -12.95
C GLY A 116 9.98 -8.96 -11.97
N ILE A 117 10.83 -9.63 -11.18
CA ILE A 117 10.38 -10.57 -10.14
C ILE A 117 9.58 -9.84 -9.05
N VAL A 118 10.08 -8.69 -8.58
CA VAL A 118 9.37 -7.88 -7.56
C VAL A 118 8.01 -7.39 -8.09
N GLY A 119 7.96 -6.91 -9.34
CA GLY A 119 6.71 -6.51 -9.99
C GLY A 119 5.72 -7.66 -10.19
N ALA A 120 6.21 -8.85 -10.54
CA ALA A 120 5.38 -10.05 -10.64
C ALA A 120 4.75 -10.41 -9.29
N GLY A 121 5.53 -10.31 -8.20
CA GLY A 121 5.02 -10.52 -6.83
C GLY A 121 3.84 -9.60 -6.49
N GLY A 122 3.90 -8.32 -6.87
CA GLY A 122 2.79 -7.38 -6.68
C GLY A 122 1.49 -7.79 -7.38
N ASN A 123 1.58 -8.22 -8.64
CA ASN A 123 0.42 -8.70 -9.40
C ASN A 123 -0.14 -10.00 -8.84
N SER A 124 0.72 -10.95 -8.48
CA SER A 124 0.32 -12.21 -7.84
C SER A 124 -0.39 -11.97 -6.50
N GLY A 125 0.13 -11.06 -5.68
CA GLY A 125 -0.51 -10.66 -4.42
C GLY A 125 -1.89 -10.03 -4.65
N ALA A 126 -2.02 -9.13 -5.63
CA ALA A 126 -3.30 -8.51 -5.97
C ALA A 126 -4.37 -9.56 -6.36
N VAL A 127 -3.99 -10.58 -7.13
CA VAL A 127 -4.88 -11.69 -7.49
C VAL A 127 -5.23 -12.54 -6.26
N ALA A 128 -4.24 -12.93 -5.46
CA ALA A 128 -4.46 -13.76 -4.27
C ALA A 128 -5.40 -13.09 -3.26
N PHE A 129 -5.11 -11.85 -2.86
CA PHE A 129 -5.97 -11.10 -1.95
C PHE A 129 -7.31 -10.75 -2.59
N GLY A 130 -7.36 -10.50 -3.91
CA GLY A 130 -8.61 -10.33 -4.65
C GLY A 130 -9.53 -11.55 -4.54
N MET A 131 -8.98 -12.77 -4.54
CA MET A 131 -9.75 -13.98 -4.27
C MET A 131 -10.19 -14.06 -2.80
N CYS A 132 -9.32 -13.69 -1.85
CA CYS A 132 -9.69 -13.64 -0.43
C CYS A 132 -10.89 -12.71 -0.17
N PHE A 133 -10.88 -11.49 -0.74
CA PHE A 133 -12.00 -10.56 -0.62
C PHE A 133 -13.27 -11.02 -1.34
N ARG A 134 -13.18 -11.96 -2.27
CA ARG A 134 -14.34 -12.52 -2.97
C ARG A 134 -15.03 -13.62 -2.16
N GLU A 135 -14.28 -14.39 -1.38
CA GLU A 135 -14.76 -15.60 -0.69
C GLU A 135 -14.96 -15.41 0.82
N LEU A 136 -14.32 -14.42 1.44
CA LEU A 136 -14.36 -14.17 2.88
C LEU A 136 -15.09 -12.86 3.22
N ASP A 137 -15.54 -12.74 4.47
CA ASP A 137 -16.02 -11.46 4.98
C ASP A 137 -14.89 -10.41 4.92
N TYR A 138 -15.24 -9.17 4.62
CA TYR A 138 -14.27 -8.08 4.47
C TYR A 138 -13.38 -7.93 5.69
N LYS A 139 -13.92 -8.08 6.91
CA LYS A 139 -13.12 -7.94 8.13
C LYS A 139 -12.07 -9.03 8.26
N GLU A 140 -12.43 -10.26 7.91
CA GLU A 140 -11.51 -11.41 7.93
C GLU A 140 -10.44 -11.26 6.85
N ALA A 141 -10.83 -10.86 5.63
CA ALA A 141 -9.90 -10.63 4.54
C ALA A 141 -8.88 -9.51 4.85
N PHE A 142 -9.31 -8.39 5.41
CA PHE A 142 -8.41 -7.31 5.85
C PHE A 142 -7.52 -7.73 7.03
N ALA A 143 -8.03 -8.55 7.96
CA ALA A 143 -7.23 -9.09 9.05
C ALA A 143 -6.12 -10.02 8.55
N ILE A 144 -6.45 -10.94 7.63
CA ILE A 144 -5.48 -11.85 7.01
C ILE A 144 -4.41 -11.05 6.26
N MET A 145 -4.81 -10.02 5.51
CA MET A 145 -3.88 -9.12 4.83
C MET A 145 -2.94 -8.43 5.83
N GLY A 146 -3.46 -7.89 6.93
CA GLY A 146 -2.65 -7.24 7.96
C GLY A 146 -1.62 -8.16 8.61
N PHE A 147 -2.02 -9.40 8.91
CA PHE A 147 -1.09 -10.41 9.44
C PHE A 147 -0.05 -10.89 8.43
N PHE A 148 -0.34 -10.84 7.13
CA PHE A 148 0.62 -11.22 6.09
C PHE A 148 1.65 -10.11 5.81
N ILE A 149 1.28 -8.84 6.04
CA ILE A 149 2.16 -7.68 5.86
C ILE A 149 3.16 -7.55 7.02
N LEU A 150 2.77 -7.93 8.24
CA LEU A 150 3.59 -7.89 9.46
C LEU A 150 4.59 -9.05 9.54
#